data_AF-A0A3N4PS75-F1
#
_entry.id   AF-A0A3N4PS75-F1
#
_cell.length_a   1.000
_cell.length_b   1.000
_cell.length_c   1.000
_cell.angle_alpha   90.00
_cell.angle_beta   90.00
_cell.angle_gamma   90.00
#
_symmetry.space_group_name_H-M   'P 1'
#
loop_
_entity.id
_entity.type
_entity.pdbx_description
1 polymer ?
#
loop_
_entity_poly.entity_id
_entity_poly.type
_entity_poly.pdbx_seq_one_letter_code
_entity_poly.pdbx_strand_id
1 'polypeptide(L)'
;MSEQLQPGVTIFNSALEAGVRSLVILTANFPATLDLQRLVDSDYLVVHSGDVNGPESIHPPVPLRQGELLIRRKIIESGLTLMLSRGLINRIVSSEGITYQASDYAKPFVDSLTTPYIHLLVERARWAVETFGNMDSKEFQNLISSFFDKWTTQFHGLGKK
;
A
#
# COMPACT_ATOMS: atom_id res chain seq x y z
N MET A 1 42.57 -11.45 3.50
CA MET A 1 41.52 -11.46 2.45
C MET A 1 40.19 -11.49 3.18
N SER A 2 39.67 -10.31 3.52
CA SER A 2 38.44 -10.15 4.30
C SER A 2 37.25 -10.24 3.36
N GLU A 3 36.42 -11.26 3.52
CA GLU A 3 35.09 -11.32 2.91
C GLU A 3 34.27 -10.13 3.43
N GLN A 4 34.12 -9.11 2.58
CA GLN A 4 33.11 -8.10 2.77
C GLN A 4 31.76 -8.76 2.49
N LEU A 5 31.02 -9.09 3.55
CA LEU A 5 29.62 -9.49 3.45
C LEU A 5 28.86 -8.40 2.68
N GLN A 6 28.28 -8.77 1.54
CA GLN A 6 27.37 -7.90 0.81
C GLN A 6 26.23 -7.47 1.76
N PRO A 7 25.82 -6.18 1.77
CA PRO A 7 24.70 -5.76 2.58
C PRO A 7 23.48 -6.59 2.17
N GLY A 8 22.92 -7.33 3.13
CA GLY A 8 21.79 -8.22 2.88
C GLY A 8 20.65 -7.47 2.19
N VAL A 9 20.05 -8.08 1.18
CA VAL A 9 18.87 -7.54 0.52
C VAL A 9 17.77 -7.41 1.57
N THR A 10 17.48 -6.19 2.02
CA THR A 10 16.32 -5.91 2.85
C THR A 10 15.09 -6.07 1.97
N ILE A 11 14.37 -7.19 2.12
CA ILE A 11 13.15 -7.47 1.35
C ILE A 11 11.98 -6.62 1.88
N PHE A 12 11.93 -6.41 3.19
CA PHE A 12 10.91 -5.61 3.87
C PHE A 12 11.17 -4.10 3.67
N ASN A 13 10.12 -3.34 3.39
CA ASN A 13 10.14 -1.93 2.97
C ASN A 13 11.01 -1.66 1.74
N SER A 14 11.17 -2.65 0.86
CA SER A 14 11.87 -2.48 -0.41
C SER A 14 10.92 -2.01 -1.52
N ALA A 15 11.50 -1.48 -2.60
CA ALA A 15 10.74 -1.21 -3.83
C ALA A 15 10.06 -2.47 -4.38
N LEU A 16 10.65 -3.66 -4.18
CA LEU A 16 10.06 -4.93 -4.60
C LEU A 16 8.77 -5.23 -3.81
N GLU A 17 8.85 -5.21 -2.48
CA GLU A 17 7.67 -5.47 -1.64
C GLU A 17 6.58 -4.42 -1.88
N ALA A 18 6.93 -3.13 -1.89
CA ALA A 18 5.96 -2.07 -2.16
C ALA A 18 5.34 -2.19 -3.58
N GLY A 19 6.13 -2.63 -4.56
CA GLY A 19 5.63 -2.92 -5.90
C GLY A 19 4.64 -4.08 -5.91
N VAL A 20 4.93 -5.17 -5.19
CA VAL A 20 4.01 -6.32 -5.06
C VAL A 20 2.73 -5.92 -4.33
N ARG A 21 2.81 -5.16 -3.24
CA ARG A 21 1.62 -4.62 -2.54
C ARG A 21 0.79 -3.73 -3.47
N SER A 22 1.42 -2.82 -4.20
CA SER A 22 0.75 -1.97 -5.20
C SER A 22 0.07 -2.79 -6.28
N LEU A 23 0.72 -3.86 -6.77
CA LEU A 23 0.16 -4.76 -7.77
C LEU A 23 -1.07 -5.51 -7.22
N VAL A 24 -1.02 -6.00 -5.98
CA VAL A 24 -2.16 -6.65 -5.31
C VAL A 24 -3.34 -5.68 -5.18
N ILE A 25 -3.08 -4.43 -4.76
CA ILE A 25 -4.11 -3.38 -4.65
C ILE A 25 -4.75 -3.08 -6.01
N LEU A 26 -3.93 -2.86 -7.04
CA LEU A 26 -4.44 -2.59 -8.40
C LEU A 26 -5.20 -3.78 -8.97
N THR A 27 -4.76 -5.00 -8.68
CA THR A 27 -5.44 -6.24 -9.11
C THR A 27 -6.81 -6.36 -8.46
N ALA A 28 -6.93 -6.02 -7.18
CA ALA A 28 -8.22 -6.01 -6.47
C ALA A 28 -9.16 -4.91 -6.97
N ASN A 29 -8.62 -3.79 -7.48
CA ASN A 29 -9.39 -2.67 -8.02
C ASN A 29 -9.74 -2.81 -9.50
N PHE A 30 -9.20 -3.81 -10.22
CA PHE A 30 -9.43 -3.94 -11.65
C PHE A 30 -10.93 -4.04 -11.98
N PRO A 31 -11.46 -3.28 -12.98
CA PRO A 31 -10.73 -2.51 -14.00
C PRO A 31 -10.46 -1.03 -13.64
N ALA A 32 -10.68 -0.59 -12.41
CA ALA A 32 -10.44 0.80 -12.02
C ALA A 32 -8.96 1.19 -12.09
N THR A 33 -8.71 2.48 -12.25
CA THR A 33 -7.37 3.09 -12.22
C THR A 33 -7.22 3.90 -10.95
N LEU A 34 -6.01 3.92 -10.37
CA LEU A 34 -5.72 4.63 -9.14
C LEU A 34 -4.59 5.63 -9.36
N ASP A 35 -4.73 6.85 -8.86
CA ASP A 35 -3.61 7.78 -8.78
C ASP A 35 -2.62 7.35 -7.68
N LEU A 36 -1.44 7.98 -7.67
CA LEU A 36 -0.40 7.65 -6.71
C LEU A 36 -0.83 7.90 -5.26
N GLN A 37 -1.61 8.95 -4.99
CA GLN A 37 -2.04 9.24 -3.63
C GLN A 37 -3.00 8.17 -3.13
N ARG A 38 -3.98 7.77 -3.95
CA ARG A 38 -4.91 6.68 -3.64
C ARG A 38 -4.19 5.36 -3.40
N LEU A 39 -3.10 5.09 -4.13
CA LEU A 39 -2.25 3.93 -3.89
C LEU A 39 -1.50 3.99 -2.56
N VAL A 40 -0.96 5.15 -2.19
CA VAL A 40 -0.29 5.35 -0.88
C VAL A 40 -1.27 5.12 0.27
N ASP A 41 -2.46 5.69 0.16
CA ASP A 41 -3.49 5.57 1.19
C ASP A 41 -4.02 4.12 1.28
N SER A 42 -4.18 3.44 0.14
CA SER A 42 -4.56 2.03 0.08
C SER A 42 -3.46 1.11 0.61
N ASP A 43 -2.18 1.40 0.35
CA ASP A 43 -1.05 0.64 0.87
C ASP A 43 -0.99 0.70 2.41
N TYR A 44 -1.24 1.88 2.98
CA TYR A 44 -1.38 2.03 4.42
C TYR A 44 -2.52 1.18 4.95
N LEU A 45 -3.71 1.33 4.36
CA LEU A 45 -4.92 0.64 4.78
C LEU A 45 -4.79 -0.88 4.74
N VAL A 46 -4.18 -1.43 3.69
CA VAL A 46 -4.07 -2.90 3.50
C VAL A 46 -3.18 -3.55 4.56
N VAL A 47 -2.13 -2.86 5.03
CA VAL A 47 -1.24 -3.43 6.07
C VAL A 47 -1.62 -3.03 7.50
N HIS A 48 -2.43 -1.99 7.66
CA HIS A 48 -2.95 -1.49 8.94
C HIS A 48 -4.49 -1.50 9.01
N SER A 49 -5.13 -2.52 8.42
CA SER A 49 -6.58 -2.62 8.30
C SER A 49 -7.33 -2.55 9.64
N GLY A 50 -6.72 -3.02 10.72
CA GLY A 50 -7.30 -2.98 12.06
C GLY A 50 -7.50 -1.55 12.60
N ASP A 51 -6.74 -0.56 12.09
CA ASP A 51 -6.88 0.83 12.53
C ASP A 51 -8.23 1.45 12.13
N VAL A 52 -8.89 0.87 11.13
CA VAL A 52 -10.15 1.40 10.58
C VAL A 52 -11.33 0.46 10.78
N ASN A 53 -11.26 -0.39 11.82
CA ASN A 53 -12.21 -1.46 12.11
C ASN A 53 -12.29 -2.54 11.00
N GLY A 54 -11.20 -2.75 10.27
CA GLY A 54 -11.05 -3.84 9.31
C GLY A 54 -10.53 -5.14 9.93
N PRO A 55 -10.15 -6.12 9.08
CA PRO A 55 -9.46 -7.33 9.50
C PRO A 55 -8.17 -7.03 10.29
N GLU A 56 -7.65 -8.04 10.99
CA GLU A 56 -6.39 -7.90 11.72
C GLU A 56 -5.26 -7.39 10.81
N SER A 57 -4.58 -6.34 11.29
CA SER A 57 -3.46 -5.71 10.61
C SER A 57 -2.33 -6.70 10.36
N ILE A 58 -1.75 -6.66 9.17
CA ILE A 58 -0.58 -7.49 8.84
C ILE A 58 0.67 -6.96 9.56
N HIS A 59 0.79 -5.63 9.66
CA HIS A 59 1.94 -4.99 10.31
C HIS A 59 1.59 -4.56 11.74
N PRO A 60 2.54 -4.70 12.70
CA PRO A 60 2.32 -4.27 14.06
C PRO A 60 2.11 -2.74 14.11
N PRO A 61 1.41 -2.24 15.15
CA PRO A 61 1.26 -0.81 15.34
C PRO A 61 2.64 -0.18 15.63
N VAL A 62 3.03 0.82 14.85
CA VAL A 62 4.29 1.57 15.05
C VAL A 62 4.00 2.96 15.64
N PRO A 63 4.84 3.49 16.54
CA PRO A 63 4.76 4.90 16.95
C PRO A 63 5.09 5.84 15.76
N LEU A 64 4.45 7.01 15.68
CA LEU A 64 4.75 8.07 14.69
C LEU A 64 4.46 7.74 13.21
N ARG A 65 3.30 7.15 12.93
CA ARG A 65 2.86 6.70 11.59
C ARG A 65 2.78 7.78 10.50
N GLN A 66 2.66 9.07 10.84
CA GLN A 66 2.62 10.14 9.83
C GLN A 66 3.95 10.32 9.08
N GLY A 67 5.09 10.16 9.78
CA GLY A 67 6.42 10.22 9.14
C GLY A 67 6.68 9.05 8.19
N GLU A 68 5.97 7.93 8.40
CA GLU A 68 6.04 6.74 7.57
C GLU A 68 5.44 6.97 6.18
N LEU A 69 4.34 7.71 6.05
CA LEU A 69 3.68 7.95 4.76
C LEU A 69 4.57 8.68 3.75
N LEU A 70 5.34 9.67 4.20
CA LEU A 70 6.26 10.42 3.34
C LEU A 70 7.40 9.53 2.81
N ILE A 71 7.92 8.64 3.65
CA ILE A 71 8.97 7.68 3.29
C ILE A 71 8.38 6.59 2.36
N ARG A 72 7.17 6.12 2.68
CA ARG A 72 6.44 5.11 1.88
C ARG A 72 6.14 5.59 0.47
N ARG A 73 5.77 6.87 0.27
CA ARG A 73 5.46 7.39 -1.07
C ARG A 73 6.57 7.13 -2.08
N LYS A 74 7.82 7.44 -1.74
CA LYS A 74 8.98 7.24 -2.63
C LYS A 74 9.25 5.76 -2.92
N ILE A 75 9.05 4.90 -1.92
CA ILE A 75 9.25 3.45 -2.05
C ILE A 75 8.14 2.86 -2.94
N ILE A 76 6.91 3.34 -2.80
CA ILE A 76 5.78 2.97 -3.65
C ILE A 76 6.02 3.44 -5.10
N GLU A 77 6.45 4.68 -5.33
CA GLU A 77 6.82 5.18 -6.67
C GLU A 77 7.91 4.30 -7.32
N SER A 78 8.92 3.90 -6.54
CA SER A 78 9.98 3.00 -6.99
C SER A 78 9.44 1.60 -7.31
N GLY A 79 8.51 1.09 -6.50
CA GLY A 79 7.84 -0.18 -6.73
C GLY A 79 6.92 -0.17 -7.96
N LEU A 80 6.18 0.91 -8.19
CA LEU A 80 5.37 1.10 -9.39
C LEU A 80 6.26 1.11 -10.63
N THR A 81 7.40 1.81 -10.58
CA THR A 81 8.39 1.83 -11.67
C THR A 81 8.90 0.42 -11.98
N LEU A 82 9.19 -0.37 -10.95
CA LEU A 82 9.59 -1.76 -11.11
C LEU A 82 8.48 -2.60 -11.76
N MET A 83 7.25 -2.51 -11.29
CA MET A 83 6.13 -3.30 -11.83
C MET A 83 5.77 -2.88 -13.26
N LEU A 84 5.88 -1.60 -13.61
CA LEU A 84 5.78 -1.10 -14.98
C LEU A 84 6.86 -1.73 -15.88
N SER A 85 8.11 -1.79 -15.42
CA SER A 85 9.22 -2.39 -16.18
C SER A 85 9.03 -3.90 -16.47
N ARG A 86 8.12 -4.55 -15.74
CA ARG A 86 7.76 -5.97 -15.91
C ARG A 86 6.44 -6.18 -16.64
N GLY A 87 5.79 -5.10 -17.11
CA GLY A 87 4.50 -5.17 -17.80
C GLY A 87 3.35 -5.64 -16.91
N LEU A 88 3.49 -5.55 -15.59
CA LEU A 88 2.47 -5.99 -14.63
C LEU A 88 1.44 -4.89 -14.34
N ILE A 89 1.84 -3.62 -14.49
CA ILE A 89 1.00 -2.43 -14.33
C ILE A 89 1.02 -1.64 -15.64
N ASN A 90 -0.10 -0.99 -15.97
CA ASN A 90 -0.21 0.01 -17.02
C ASN A 90 -0.23 1.41 -16.40
N ARG A 91 0.41 2.38 -17.06
CA ARG A 91 0.33 3.81 -16.74
C ARG A 91 -0.61 4.50 -17.72
N ILE A 92 -1.60 5.21 -17.20
CA ILE A 92 -2.58 5.96 -17.99
C ILE A 92 -2.36 7.44 -17.72
N VAL A 93 -2.20 8.22 -18.78
CA VAL A 93 -1.95 9.67 -18.72
C VAL A 93 -3.16 10.39 -19.30
N SER A 94 -3.72 11.33 -18.55
CA SER A 94 -4.84 12.18 -18.99
C SER A 94 -4.60 13.65 -18.60
N SER A 95 -5.54 14.53 -18.92
CA SER A 95 -5.52 15.94 -18.50
C SER A 95 -5.55 16.13 -16.98
N GLU A 96 -6.07 15.15 -16.26
CA GLU A 96 -6.24 15.15 -14.80
C GLU A 96 -5.02 14.58 -14.07
N GLY A 97 -4.07 13.99 -14.79
CA GLY A 97 -2.81 13.50 -14.25
C GLY A 97 -2.46 12.07 -14.66
N ILE A 98 -1.80 11.35 -13.76
CA ILE A 98 -1.32 9.98 -13.99
C ILE A 98 -2.07 9.03 -13.07
N THR A 99 -2.62 7.97 -13.66
CA THR A 99 -3.17 6.84 -12.92
C THR A 99 -2.50 5.54 -13.35
N TYR A 100 -2.64 4.53 -12.50
CA TYR A 100 -2.08 3.20 -12.67
C TYR A 100 -3.20 2.17 -12.68
N GLN A 101 -3.05 1.12 -13.47
CA GLN A 101 -4.02 0.03 -13.59
C GLN A 101 -3.28 -1.31 -13.60
N ALA A 102 -3.88 -2.35 -13.04
CA ALA A 102 -3.38 -3.71 -13.26
C ALA A 102 -3.46 -4.06 -14.75
N SER A 103 -2.41 -4.72 -15.26
CA SER A 103 -2.44 -5.32 -16.61
C SER A 103 -3.12 -6.68 -16.60
N ASP A 104 -3.34 -7.26 -17.78
CA ASP A 104 -3.84 -8.63 -17.93
C ASP A 104 -2.92 -9.69 -17.29
N TYR A 105 -1.63 -9.39 -17.13
CA TYR A 105 -0.65 -10.28 -16.50
C TYR A 105 -0.62 -10.16 -14.96
N ALA A 106 -1.24 -9.13 -14.39
CA ALA A 106 -1.21 -8.85 -12.96
C ALA A 106 -1.84 -9.99 -12.15
N LYS A 107 -3.07 -10.37 -12.51
CA LYS A 107 -3.83 -11.39 -11.78
C LYS A 107 -3.16 -12.77 -11.83
N PRO A 108 -2.73 -13.31 -12.99
CA PRO A 108 -1.96 -14.55 -13.03
C PRO A 108 -0.66 -14.49 -12.20
N PHE A 109 0.06 -13.36 -12.24
CA PHE A 109 1.26 -13.19 -11.44
C PHE A 109 0.95 -13.24 -9.93
N VAL A 110 -0.04 -12.47 -9.47
CA VAL A 110 -0.45 -12.46 -8.06
C VAL A 110 -0.93 -13.85 -7.60
N ASP A 111 -1.72 -14.54 -8.42
CA ASP A 111 -2.22 -15.89 -8.10
C ASP A 111 -1.08 -16.93 -8.02
N SER A 112 0.07 -16.69 -8.68
CA SER A 112 1.24 -17.56 -8.61
C SER A 112 2.03 -17.43 -7.31
N LEU A 113 1.79 -16.37 -6.53
CA LEU A 113 2.46 -16.13 -5.26
C LEU A 113 1.71 -16.82 -4.11
N THR A 114 2.30 -17.86 -3.53
CA THR A 114 1.61 -18.76 -2.58
C THR A 114 2.00 -18.56 -1.12
N THR A 115 2.60 -17.43 -0.77
CA THR A 115 3.02 -17.21 0.63
C THR A 115 1.83 -16.76 1.48
N PRO A 116 1.79 -17.11 2.79
CA PRO A 116 0.73 -16.65 3.68
C PRO A 116 0.55 -15.13 3.68
N TYR A 117 1.67 -14.39 3.61
CA TYR A 117 1.66 -12.93 3.52
C TYR A 117 0.89 -12.40 2.30
N ILE A 118 1.07 -13.01 1.12
CA ILE A 118 0.36 -12.59 -0.09
C ILE A 118 -1.14 -12.91 0.01
N HIS A 119 -1.51 -14.06 0.58
CA HIS A 119 -2.92 -14.38 0.81
C HIS A 119 -3.59 -13.35 1.72
N LEU A 120 -2.93 -12.95 2.80
CA LEU A 120 -3.42 -11.88 3.67
C LEU A 120 -3.55 -10.57 2.89
N LEU A 121 -2.54 -10.14 2.13
CA LEU A 121 -2.60 -8.92 1.34
C LEU A 121 -3.78 -8.91 0.36
N VAL A 122 -4.02 -10.01 -0.35
CA VAL A 122 -5.14 -10.14 -1.30
C VAL A 122 -6.47 -10.02 -0.57
N GLU A 123 -6.62 -10.68 0.59
CA GLU A 123 -7.83 -10.59 1.41
C GLU A 123 -8.10 -9.14 1.87
N ARG A 124 -7.08 -8.46 2.40
CA ARG A 124 -7.22 -7.05 2.86
C ARG A 124 -7.46 -6.11 1.68
N ALA A 125 -6.84 -6.32 0.54
CA ALA A 125 -7.07 -5.50 -0.64
C ALA A 125 -8.51 -5.64 -1.17
N ARG A 126 -9.06 -6.87 -1.20
CA ARG A 126 -10.48 -7.08 -1.54
C ARG A 126 -11.41 -6.40 -0.56
N TRP A 127 -11.18 -6.62 0.74
CA TRP A 127 -11.96 -5.96 1.78
C TRP A 127 -11.92 -4.42 1.66
N ALA A 128 -10.75 -3.84 1.37
CA ALA A 128 -10.60 -2.40 1.18
C ALA A 128 -11.41 -1.88 -0.01
N VAL A 129 -11.44 -2.62 -1.13
CA VAL A 129 -12.26 -2.28 -2.31
C VAL A 129 -13.74 -2.41 -2.00
N GLU A 130 -14.17 -3.49 -1.35
CA GLU A 130 -15.57 -3.71 -0.97
C GLU A 130 -16.08 -2.64 -0.01
N THR A 131 -15.22 -2.17 0.90
CA THR A 131 -15.60 -1.21 1.94
C THR A 131 -15.52 0.25 1.47
N PHE A 132 -14.50 0.59 0.67
CA PHE A 132 -14.17 1.99 0.34
C PHE A 132 -14.09 2.29 -1.16
N GLY A 133 -14.32 1.31 -2.04
CA GLY A 133 -14.16 1.45 -3.49
C GLY A 133 -15.09 2.48 -4.13
N ASN A 134 -16.23 2.77 -3.51
CA ASN A 134 -17.18 3.79 -3.98
C ASN A 134 -16.86 5.21 -3.50
N MET A 135 -15.90 5.38 -2.59
CA MET A 135 -15.49 6.71 -2.11
C MET A 135 -14.56 7.36 -3.13
N ASP A 136 -14.78 8.65 -3.41
CA ASP A 136 -13.85 9.40 -4.23
C ASP A 136 -12.48 9.57 -3.53
N SER A 137 -11.46 10.02 -4.28
CA SER A 137 -10.10 10.17 -3.73
C SER A 137 -10.04 11.12 -2.52
N LYS A 138 -10.86 12.18 -2.50
CA LYS A 138 -10.85 13.18 -1.42
C LYS A 138 -11.56 12.66 -0.18
N GLU A 139 -12.68 11.98 -0.33
CA GLU A 139 -13.41 11.32 0.75
C GLU A 139 -12.53 10.27 1.43
N PHE A 140 -11.86 9.45 0.65
CA PHE A 140 -10.96 8.42 1.18
C PHE A 140 -9.73 9.02 1.87
N GLN A 141 -9.14 10.07 1.29
CA GLN A 141 -8.02 10.77 1.92
C GLN A 141 -8.44 11.39 3.26
N ASN A 142 -9.62 12.01 3.33
CA ASN A 142 -10.14 12.59 4.58
C ASN A 142 -10.39 11.51 5.63
N LEU A 143 -10.95 10.36 5.22
CA LEU A 143 -11.16 9.21 6.09
C LEU A 143 -9.84 8.75 6.71
N ILE A 144 -8.82 8.48 5.87
CA ILE A 144 -7.50 8.04 6.29
C ILE A 144 -6.84 9.08 7.21
N SER A 145 -6.93 10.36 6.86
CA SER A 145 -6.43 11.47 7.70
C SER A 145 -7.13 11.53 9.07
N SER A 146 -8.44 11.31 9.13
CA SER A 146 -9.20 11.33 10.38
C SER A 146 -8.79 10.22 11.35
N PHE A 147 -8.33 9.09 10.84
CA PHE A 147 -7.73 8.05 11.67
C PHE A 147 -6.44 8.58 12.28
N PHE A 148 -5.52 9.13 11.47
CA PHE A 148 -4.27 9.73 11.97
C PHE A 148 -4.50 10.78 13.06
N ASP A 149 -5.48 11.68 12.88
CA ASP A 149 -5.79 12.73 13.85
C ASP A 149 -6.25 12.18 15.21
N LYS A 150 -7.14 11.17 15.19
CA LYS A 150 -7.60 10.46 16.39
C LYS A 150 -6.41 9.80 17.11
N TRP A 151 -5.45 9.24 16.39
CA TRP A 151 -4.26 8.63 16.97
C TRP A 151 -3.34 9.65 17.64
N THR A 152 -3.07 10.79 16.98
CA THR A 152 -2.26 11.88 17.58
C THR A 152 -2.83 12.37 18.91
N THR A 153 -4.15 12.35 19.06
CA THR A 153 -4.81 12.76 20.30
C THR A 153 -4.69 11.71 21.41
N GLN A 154 -4.77 10.41 21.06
CA GLN A 154 -4.66 9.31 22.03
C GLN A 154 -3.25 9.16 22.64
N PHE A 155 -2.19 9.50 21.90
CA PHE A 155 -0.81 9.40 22.42
C PHE A 155 -0.31 10.66 23.14
N HIS A 156 -0.90 11.85 22.91
CA HIS A 156 -0.61 13.03 23.74
C HIS A 156 -1.24 12.94 25.14
N GLY A 157 -2.21 12.05 25.37
CA GLY A 157 -2.83 11.81 26.68
C GLY A 157 -2.00 10.98 27.67
N LEU A 158 -0.91 10.33 27.23
CA LEU A 158 -0.08 9.44 28.07
C LEU A 158 1.17 10.12 28.66
N GLY A 159 1.34 11.43 28.45
CA GLY A 159 2.50 12.20 28.93
C GLY A 159 2.31 12.97 30.23
N LYS A 160 1.23 12.72 31.00
CA LYS A 160 1.03 13.35 32.32
C LYS A 160 0.71 12.32 33.40
N LYS A 161 1.76 11.79 34.02
CA LYS A 161 1.77 11.41 35.44
C LYS A 161 3.04 11.93 36.05
#